data_AF-A0A212D7S2-F1
#
_entry.id   AF-A0A212D7S2-F1
#
_cell.length_a   1.000
_cell.length_b   1.000
_cell.length_c   1.000
_cell.angle_alpha   90.00
_cell.angle_beta   90.00
_cell.angle_gamma   90.00
#
_symmetry.space_group_name_H-M   'P 1'
#
loop_
_entity.id
_entity.type
_entity.pdbx_description
1 polymer ?
#
loop_
_entity_poly.entity_id
_entity_poly.type
_entity_poly.pdbx_seq_one_letter_code
_entity_poly.pdbx_strand_id
1 'polypeptide(L)'
;RDEDIKKIQAQISSGMTNNASLLQNYLKTWDMYREIWEINKDSFIRRYQRLNPPVSSFDADIARYTEVANNVQKEETVLNIQFVLLDCSHLKFSLVQHCNEWQNKFTTLLKEMAARRLLELHTYLQENSEKISRPPQTLEELGVSLQLMETLQHELPTMETQIPPIHEQFAILEKYEVPVQDNVLEMLDSLGGEWVAFQQTLLDSEQMLKKHKEKFKTGLIHSADDFKKKAHNLLEEFEGKGTLLATFPSAFPLS
;
A
#
# COMPACT_ATOMS: atom_id res chain seq x y z
N ARG A 1 46.60 -21.66 -64.62
CA ARG A 1 45.20 -21.26 -64.88
C ARG A 1 44.25 -21.85 -63.85
N ASP A 2 44.10 -23.17 -63.72
CA ASP A 2 43.25 -23.76 -62.66
C ASP A 2 43.82 -23.60 -61.24
N GLU A 3 45.13 -23.73 -61.06
CA GLU A 3 45.77 -23.55 -59.74
C GLU A 3 45.68 -22.10 -59.23
N ASP A 4 45.76 -21.12 -60.13
CA ASP A 4 45.60 -19.70 -59.78
C ASP A 4 44.16 -19.40 -59.34
N ILE A 5 43.17 -19.98 -60.04
CA ILE A 5 41.75 -19.86 -59.68
C ILE A 5 41.48 -20.51 -58.31
N LYS A 6 42.00 -21.73 -58.08
CA LYS A 6 41.88 -22.41 -56.77
C LYS A 6 42.53 -21.61 -55.65
N LYS A 7 43.69 -21.01 -55.89
CA LYS A 7 44.38 -20.17 -54.92
C LYS A 7 43.55 -18.93 -54.56
N ILE A 8 42.97 -18.25 -55.55
CA ILE A 8 42.10 -17.09 -55.33
C ILE A 8 40.84 -17.52 -54.55
N GLN A 9 40.21 -18.63 -54.93
CA GLN A 9 39.05 -19.17 -54.20
C GLN A 9 39.37 -19.48 -52.74
N ALA A 10 40.52 -20.12 -52.46
CA ALA A 10 40.95 -20.40 -51.10
C ALA A 10 41.19 -19.11 -50.29
N GLN A 11 41.76 -18.08 -50.90
CA GLN A 11 41.96 -16.77 -50.28
C GLN A 11 40.63 -16.08 -49.97
N ILE A 12 39.67 -16.10 -50.90
CA ILE A 12 38.32 -15.55 -50.67
C ILE A 12 37.65 -16.28 -49.52
N SER A 13 37.63 -17.61 -49.53
CA SER A 13 37.03 -18.42 -48.46
C SER A 13 37.66 -18.12 -47.10
N SER A 14 39.00 -18.01 -47.04
CA SER A 14 39.70 -17.63 -45.80
C SER A 14 39.32 -16.22 -45.34
N GLY A 15 39.25 -15.25 -46.26
CA GLY A 15 38.80 -13.89 -45.97
C GLY A 15 37.36 -13.84 -45.43
N MET A 16 36.45 -14.61 -46.03
CA MET A 16 35.06 -14.74 -45.58
C MET A 16 34.98 -15.32 -44.17
N THR A 17 35.72 -16.40 -43.87
CA THR A 17 35.74 -17.02 -42.53
C THR A 17 36.31 -16.06 -41.49
N ASN A 18 37.42 -15.38 -41.81
CA ASN A 18 38.03 -14.40 -40.92
C ASN A 18 37.06 -13.25 -40.60
N ASN A 19 36.35 -12.73 -41.61
CA ASN A 19 35.37 -11.68 -41.41
C ASN A 19 34.17 -12.14 -40.58
N ALA A 20 33.70 -13.38 -40.78
CA ALA A 20 32.65 -13.97 -39.95
C ALA A 20 33.07 -14.03 -38.47
N SER A 21 34.33 -14.38 -38.17
CA SER A 21 34.85 -14.36 -36.79
C SER A 21 34.90 -12.94 -36.22
N LEU A 22 35.28 -11.93 -37.01
CA LEU A 22 35.26 -10.53 -36.57
C LEU A 22 33.84 -10.06 -36.25
N LEU A 23 32.86 -10.39 -37.11
CA LEU A 23 31.45 -10.09 -36.88
C LEU A 23 30.91 -10.75 -35.61
N GLN A 24 31.25 -12.02 -35.37
CA GLN A 24 30.86 -12.74 -34.15
C GLN A 24 31.48 -12.12 -32.89
N ASN A 25 32.73 -11.67 -32.97
CA ASN A 25 33.39 -10.99 -31.86
C ASN A 25 32.77 -9.62 -31.58
N TYR A 26 32.39 -8.88 -32.63
CA TYR A 26 31.66 -7.62 -32.46
C TYR A 26 30.27 -7.86 -31.87
N LEU A 27 29.53 -8.88 -32.31
CA LEU A 27 28.21 -9.19 -31.76
C LEU A 27 28.26 -9.43 -30.24
N LYS A 28 29.32 -10.07 -29.74
CA LYS A 28 29.52 -10.31 -28.29
C LYS A 28 29.68 -9.03 -27.47
N THR A 29 30.05 -7.89 -28.06
CA THR A 29 30.14 -6.64 -27.27
C THR A 29 28.77 -6.23 -26.76
N TRP A 30 27.70 -6.54 -27.49
CA TRP A 30 26.32 -6.27 -27.08
C TRP A 30 25.83 -7.15 -25.93
N ASP A 31 26.54 -8.24 -25.60
CA ASP A 31 26.18 -9.12 -24.47
C ASP A 31 26.21 -8.39 -23.13
N MET A 32 26.89 -7.23 -23.02
CA MET A 32 26.82 -6.39 -21.83
C MET A 32 25.41 -5.88 -21.52
N TYR A 33 24.52 -5.83 -22.52
CA TYR A 33 23.13 -5.40 -22.38
C TYR A 33 22.16 -6.58 -22.25
N ARG A 34 22.66 -7.82 -22.17
CA ARG A 34 21.85 -9.05 -22.24
C ARG A 34 20.71 -9.13 -21.24
N GLU A 35 20.96 -8.69 -20.02
CA GLU A 35 19.97 -8.68 -18.94
C GLU A 35 18.73 -7.84 -19.27
N ILE A 36 18.83 -6.88 -20.19
CA ILE A 36 17.74 -5.99 -20.59
C ILE A 36 16.62 -6.78 -21.31
N TRP A 37 16.98 -7.77 -22.13
CA TRP A 37 16.01 -8.56 -22.93
C TRP A 37 15.80 -9.98 -22.40
N GLU A 38 16.78 -10.59 -21.75
CA GLU A 38 16.70 -12.00 -21.33
C GLU A 38 15.79 -12.20 -20.10
N ILE A 39 15.71 -11.20 -19.22
CA ILE A 39 14.90 -11.27 -18.01
C ILE A 39 13.42 -11.11 -18.36
N ASN A 40 12.59 -12.05 -17.87
CA ASN A 40 11.13 -11.93 -17.95
C ASN A 40 10.64 -10.79 -17.03
N LYS A 41 10.28 -9.68 -17.66
CA LYS A 41 9.89 -8.42 -17.01
C LYS A 41 8.71 -8.58 -16.06
N ASP A 42 7.66 -9.26 -16.48
CA ASP A 42 6.46 -9.43 -15.64
C ASP A 42 6.72 -10.25 -14.37
N SER A 43 7.52 -11.31 -14.49
CA SER A 43 7.88 -12.14 -13.35
C SER A 43 8.79 -11.39 -12.39
N PHE A 44 9.71 -10.57 -12.91
CA PHE A 44 10.53 -9.68 -12.09
C PHE A 44 9.66 -8.67 -11.33
N ILE A 45 8.78 -7.95 -12.03
CA ILE A 45 7.93 -6.90 -11.45
C ILE A 45 6.99 -7.47 -10.38
N ARG A 46 6.39 -8.65 -10.61
CA ARG A 46 5.58 -9.34 -9.59
C ARG A 46 6.39 -9.69 -8.34
N ARG A 47 7.64 -10.13 -8.50
CA ARG A 47 8.53 -10.40 -7.37
C ARG A 47 8.92 -9.10 -6.65
N TYR A 48 9.25 -8.07 -7.42
CA TYR A 48 9.61 -6.75 -6.92
C TYR A 48 8.49 -6.16 -6.06
N GLN A 49 7.24 -6.20 -6.52
CA GLN A 49 6.07 -5.79 -5.74
C GLN A 49 5.95 -6.53 -4.39
N ARG A 50 6.15 -7.85 -4.39
CA ARG A 50 6.06 -8.67 -3.17
C ARG A 50 7.14 -8.35 -2.13
N LEU A 51 8.31 -7.92 -2.59
CA LEU A 51 9.40 -7.49 -1.70
C LEU A 51 9.12 -6.14 -1.04
N ASN A 52 8.12 -5.40 -1.55
CA ASN A 52 7.76 -4.07 -1.09
C ASN A 52 8.97 -3.13 -0.89
N PRO A 53 9.76 -2.89 -1.93
CA PRO A 53 11.00 -2.13 -1.82
C PRO A 53 10.72 -0.65 -1.51
N PRO A 54 11.71 0.04 -0.91
CA PRO A 54 11.59 1.47 -0.64
C PRO A 54 11.56 2.29 -1.93
N VAL A 55 11.05 3.52 -1.83
CA VAL A 55 10.90 4.45 -2.97
C VAL A 55 12.24 4.74 -3.65
N SER A 56 13.32 4.82 -2.87
CA SER A 56 14.69 5.01 -3.39
C SER A 56 15.16 3.89 -4.32
N SER A 57 14.70 2.65 -4.12
CA SER A 57 15.01 1.55 -5.03
C SER A 57 14.31 1.72 -6.37
N PHE A 58 13.05 2.18 -6.39
CA PHE A 58 12.37 2.50 -7.64
C PHE A 58 13.12 3.60 -8.41
N ASP A 59 13.51 4.69 -7.73
CA ASP A 59 14.22 5.79 -8.37
C ASP A 59 15.57 5.32 -8.98
N ALA A 60 16.34 4.56 -8.22
CA ALA A 60 17.61 4.01 -8.68
C ALA A 60 17.45 3.07 -9.89
N ASP A 61 16.47 2.17 -9.86
CA ASP A 61 16.23 1.23 -10.96
C ASP A 61 15.75 1.93 -12.23
N ILE A 62 14.83 2.90 -12.12
CA ILE A 62 14.37 3.68 -13.29
C ILE A 62 15.53 4.49 -13.89
N ALA A 63 16.33 5.15 -13.04
CA ALA A 63 17.52 5.89 -13.47
C ALA A 63 18.54 4.99 -14.17
N ARG A 64 18.77 3.76 -13.67
CA ARG A 64 19.67 2.79 -14.29
C ARG A 64 19.25 2.45 -15.73
N TYR A 65 17.96 2.22 -15.98
CA TYR A 65 17.49 1.95 -17.35
C TYR A 65 17.58 3.18 -18.27
N THR A 66 17.48 4.40 -17.72
CA THR A 66 17.76 5.64 -18.46
C THR A 66 19.22 5.71 -18.88
N GLU A 67 20.14 5.39 -17.97
CA GLU A 67 21.58 5.35 -18.24
C GLU A 67 21.91 4.30 -19.32
N VAL A 68 21.36 3.09 -19.21
CA VAL A 68 21.56 2.03 -20.20
C VAL A 68 21.05 2.47 -21.58
N ALA A 69 19.85 3.07 -21.66
CA ALA A 69 19.33 3.59 -22.93
C ALA A 69 20.25 4.65 -23.54
N ASN A 70 20.78 5.56 -22.72
CA ASN A 70 21.74 6.58 -23.17
C ASN A 70 23.06 5.97 -23.65
N ASN A 71 23.57 4.93 -22.99
CA ASN A 71 24.78 4.22 -23.40
C ASN A 71 24.58 3.50 -24.74
N VAL A 72 23.45 2.79 -24.92
CA VAL A 72 23.07 2.19 -26.21
C VAL A 72 23.02 3.22 -27.32
N GLN A 73 22.48 4.42 -27.07
CA GLN A 73 22.39 5.48 -28.08
C GLN A 73 23.77 6.02 -28.49
N LYS A 74 24.76 6.02 -27.59
CA LYS A 74 26.15 6.44 -27.86
C LYS A 74 26.96 5.43 -28.68
N GLU A 75 26.56 4.16 -28.70
CA GLU A 75 27.22 3.14 -29.52
C GLU A 75 27.19 3.50 -31.01
N GLU A 76 28.17 3.04 -31.78
CA GLU A 76 28.24 3.33 -33.21
C GLU A 76 27.07 2.68 -33.96
N THR A 77 26.33 3.48 -34.72
CA THR A 77 25.14 3.01 -35.45
C THR A 77 25.52 2.22 -36.69
N VAL A 78 26.54 2.67 -37.42
CA VAL A 78 27.01 2.05 -38.65
C VAL A 78 28.52 1.98 -38.62
N LEU A 79 29.08 0.80 -38.81
CA LEU A 79 30.53 0.59 -38.81
C LEU A 79 30.96 -0.38 -39.91
N ASN A 80 32.23 -0.32 -40.28
CA ASN A 80 32.82 -1.24 -41.24
C ASN A 80 33.63 -2.32 -40.53
N ILE A 81 33.30 -3.58 -40.82
CA ILE A 81 34.13 -4.74 -40.45
C ILE A 81 34.67 -5.32 -41.75
N GLN A 82 35.92 -4.98 -42.05
CA GLN A 82 36.59 -5.23 -43.33
C GLN A 82 35.74 -4.76 -44.53
N PHE A 83 35.16 -5.70 -45.26
CA PHE A 83 34.37 -5.48 -46.47
C PHE A 83 32.85 -5.54 -46.21
N VAL A 84 32.43 -5.66 -44.95
CA VAL A 84 31.02 -5.67 -44.54
C VAL A 84 30.71 -4.38 -43.79
N LEU A 85 29.69 -3.66 -44.26
CA LEU A 85 29.06 -2.57 -43.54
C LEU A 85 28.00 -3.16 -42.60
N LEU A 86 28.14 -2.93 -41.30
CA LEU A 86 27.20 -3.36 -40.30
C LEU A 86 26.33 -2.17 -39.86
N ASP A 87 25.01 -2.36 -39.88
CA ASP A 87 24.03 -1.40 -39.39
C ASP A 87 23.38 -1.93 -38.11
N CYS A 88 23.63 -1.26 -36.99
CA CYS A 88 23.12 -1.58 -35.67
C CYS A 88 21.85 -0.79 -35.30
N SER A 89 21.26 -0.01 -36.23
CA SER A 89 20.09 0.84 -35.97
C SER A 89 18.93 0.07 -35.32
N HIS A 90 18.58 -1.10 -35.88
CA HIS A 90 17.49 -1.93 -35.36
C HIS A 90 17.77 -2.50 -33.99
N LEU A 91 19.01 -2.92 -33.72
CA LEU A 91 19.42 -3.43 -32.41
C LEU A 91 19.37 -2.33 -31.36
N LYS A 92 19.96 -1.16 -31.65
CA LYS A 92 19.91 0.02 -30.77
C LYS A 92 18.47 0.40 -30.44
N PHE A 93 17.63 0.49 -31.46
CA PHE A 93 16.21 0.78 -31.28
C PHE A 93 15.54 -0.24 -30.35
N SER A 94 15.71 -1.54 -30.60
CA SER A 94 15.10 -2.58 -29.79
C SER A 94 15.57 -2.58 -28.32
N LEU A 95 16.85 -2.29 -28.08
CA LEU A 95 17.40 -2.19 -26.73
C LEU A 95 16.84 -1.00 -25.97
N VAL A 96 16.73 0.17 -26.62
CA VAL A 96 16.09 1.35 -26.03
C VAL A 96 14.61 1.09 -25.75
N GLN A 97 13.90 0.40 -26.64
CA GLN A 97 12.51 -0.01 -26.39
C GLN A 97 12.38 -0.89 -25.15
N HIS A 98 13.26 -1.87 -24.96
CA HIS A 98 13.24 -2.66 -23.73
C HIS A 98 13.57 -1.85 -22.47
N CYS A 99 14.47 -0.87 -22.54
CA CYS A 99 14.72 0.04 -21.43
C CYS A 99 13.47 0.87 -21.08
N ASN A 100 12.78 1.39 -22.09
CA ASN A 100 11.52 2.11 -21.89
C ASN A 100 10.44 1.20 -21.31
N GLU A 101 10.35 -0.05 -21.77
CA GLU A 101 9.42 -1.03 -21.23
C GLU A 101 9.67 -1.32 -19.75
N TRP A 102 10.94 -1.45 -19.35
CA TRP A 102 11.32 -1.59 -17.94
C TRP A 102 10.89 -0.36 -17.13
N GLN A 103 11.26 0.84 -17.57
CA GLN A 103 10.88 2.08 -16.90
C GLN A 103 9.36 2.19 -16.74
N ASN A 104 8.60 1.93 -17.81
CA ASN A 104 7.14 1.93 -17.79
C ASN A 104 6.56 0.93 -16.80
N LYS A 105 7.15 -0.26 -16.68
CA LYS A 105 6.69 -1.27 -15.71
C LYS A 105 6.96 -0.84 -14.27
N PHE A 106 8.12 -0.25 -13.99
CA PHE A 106 8.43 0.29 -12.65
C PHE A 106 7.53 1.46 -12.28
N THR A 107 7.34 2.42 -13.18
CA THR A 107 6.50 3.60 -12.95
C THR A 107 5.02 3.22 -12.82
N THR A 108 4.54 2.28 -13.64
CA THR A 108 3.16 1.76 -13.52
C THR A 108 2.96 1.06 -12.18
N LEU A 109 3.89 0.19 -11.77
CA LEU A 109 3.82 -0.48 -10.47
C LEU A 109 3.83 0.54 -9.32
N LEU A 110 4.73 1.52 -9.38
CA LEU A 110 4.83 2.58 -8.36
C LEU A 110 3.53 3.37 -8.25
N LYS A 111 2.92 3.74 -9.39
CA LYS A 111 1.64 4.44 -9.45
C LYS A 111 0.51 3.64 -8.83
N GLU A 112 0.39 2.37 -9.17
CA GLU A 112 -0.63 1.48 -8.61
C GLU A 112 -0.46 1.32 -7.09
N MET A 113 0.78 1.14 -6.62
CA MET A 113 1.08 1.00 -5.19
C MET A 113 0.79 2.30 -4.42
N ALA A 114 1.20 3.45 -4.95
CA ALA A 114 0.99 4.74 -4.32
C ALA A 114 -0.49 5.11 -4.23
N ALA A 115 -1.22 4.97 -5.35
CA ALA A 115 -2.66 5.25 -5.40
C ALA A 115 -3.45 4.33 -4.45
N ARG A 116 -3.08 3.04 -4.39
CA ARG A 116 -3.71 2.09 -3.47
C ARG A 116 -3.47 2.49 -2.01
N ARG A 117 -2.23 2.81 -1.62
CA ARG A 117 -1.91 3.21 -0.24
C ARG A 117 -2.61 4.49 0.17
N LEU A 118 -2.63 5.48 -0.72
CA LEU A 118 -3.33 6.73 -0.49
C LEU A 118 -4.82 6.48 -0.26
N LEU A 119 -5.45 5.66 -1.11
CA LEU A 119 -6.87 5.32 -0.96
C LEU A 119 -7.16 4.54 0.33
N GLU A 120 -6.32 3.56 0.67
CA GLU A 120 -6.45 2.78 1.91
C GLU A 120 -6.36 3.69 3.14
N LEU A 121 -5.39 4.61 3.17
CA LEU A 121 -5.21 5.55 4.27
C LEU A 121 -6.38 6.55 4.35
N HIS A 122 -6.77 7.16 3.23
CA HIS A 122 -7.90 8.08 3.16
C HIS A 122 -9.19 7.42 3.66
N THR A 123 -9.49 6.21 3.17
CA THR A 123 -10.68 5.45 3.58
C THR A 123 -10.64 5.14 5.07
N TYR A 124 -9.48 4.71 5.59
CA TYR A 124 -9.31 4.43 7.01
C TYR A 124 -9.58 5.68 7.86
N LEU A 125 -9.04 6.85 7.48
CA LEU A 125 -9.24 8.10 8.21
C LEU A 125 -10.71 8.50 8.25
N GLN A 126 -11.39 8.48 7.09
CA GLN A 126 -12.80 8.81 6.96
C GLN A 126 -13.69 7.86 7.80
N GLU A 127 -13.55 6.56 7.61
CA GLU A 127 -14.39 5.58 8.30
C GLU A 127 -14.21 5.60 9.82
N ASN A 128 -12.97 5.71 10.31
CA ASN A 128 -12.72 5.70 11.74
C ASN A 128 -13.10 7.03 12.39
N SER A 129 -12.92 8.16 11.70
CA SER A 129 -13.44 9.47 12.13
C SER A 129 -14.95 9.43 12.31
N GLU A 130 -15.68 8.84 11.36
CA GLU A 130 -17.13 8.70 11.43
C GLU A 130 -17.55 7.74 12.57
N LYS A 131 -16.89 6.60 12.71
CA LYS A 131 -17.22 5.61 13.75
C LYS A 131 -16.99 6.17 15.15
N ILE A 132 -15.85 6.82 15.40
CA ILE A 132 -15.45 7.25 16.74
C ILE A 132 -16.18 8.51 17.22
N SER A 133 -16.62 9.35 16.28
CA SER A 133 -17.37 10.58 16.58
C SER A 133 -18.83 10.33 16.97
N ARG A 134 -19.36 9.11 16.75
CA ARG A 134 -20.74 8.75 17.09
C ARG A 134 -20.93 8.61 18.62
N PRO A 135 -21.84 9.38 19.25
CA PRO A 135 -22.08 9.27 20.68
C PRO A 135 -22.76 7.94 21.05
N PRO A 136 -22.21 7.17 22.00
CA PRO A 136 -22.78 5.88 22.39
C PRO A 136 -24.10 6.07 23.15
N GLN A 137 -25.12 5.30 22.76
CA GLN A 137 -26.46 5.32 23.33
C GLN A 137 -26.67 4.23 24.40
N THR A 138 -25.85 3.18 24.36
CA THR A 138 -25.90 2.06 25.31
C THR A 138 -24.55 1.83 25.99
N LEU A 139 -24.55 1.10 27.12
CA LEU A 139 -23.31 0.73 27.81
C LEU A 139 -22.42 -0.18 26.95
N GLU A 140 -23.03 -1.03 26.12
CA GLU A 140 -22.34 -1.91 25.18
C GLU A 140 -21.65 -1.10 24.07
N GLU A 141 -22.38 -0.17 23.44
CA GLU A 141 -21.81 0.75 22.44
C GLU A 141 -20.68 1.60 23.01
N LEU A 142 -20.80 2.04 24.27
CA LEU A 142 -19.73 2.76 24.95
C LEU A 142 -18.48 1.88 25.10
N GLY A 143 -18.65 0.61 25.47
CA GLY A 143 -17.54 -0.35 25.57
C GLY A 143 -16.81 -0.54 24.24
N VAL A 144 -17.55 -0.75 23.15
CA VAL A 144 -17.00 -0.87 21.80
C VAL A 144 -16.27 0.41 21.37
N SER A 145 -16.84 1.58 21.64
CA SER A 145 -16.25 2.87 21.27
C SER A 145 -14.96 3.17 22.05
N LEU A 146 -14.90 2.80 23.33
CA LEU A 146 -13.69 2.92 24.15
C LEU A 146 -12.57 2.00 23.65
N GLN A 147 -12.91 0.77 23.28
CA GLN A 147 -11.94 -0.17 22.71
C GLN A 147 -11.44 0.32 21.34
N LEU A 148 -12.33 0.88 20.50
CA LEU A 148 -11.94 1.50 19.25
C LEU A 148 -10.99 2.68 19.48
N MET A 149 -11.30 3.58 20.43
CA MET A 149 -10.42 4.70 20.78
C MET A 149 -9.00 4.24 21.16
N GLU A 150 -8.90 3.21 22.01
CA GLU A 150 -7.61 2.66 22.43
C GLU A 150 -6.81 2.10 21.25
N THR A 151 -7.46 1.35 20.35
CA THR A 151 -6.84 0.84 19.13
C THR A 151 -6.35 1.98 18.23
N LEU A 152 -7.18 3.00 17.98
CA LEU A 152 -6.82 4.14 17.12
C LEU A 152 -5.65 4.95 17.71
N GLN A 153 -5.63 5.14 19.04
CA GLN A 153 -4.52 5.79 19.74
C GLN A 153 -3.20 5.00 19.64
N HIS A 154 -3.28 3.67 19.66
CA HIS A 154 -2.11 2.81 19.50
C HIS A 154 -1.60 2.79 18.05
N GLU A 155 -2.49 2.82 17.05
CA GLU A 155 -2.12 2.79 15.63
C GLU A 155 -1.64 4.14 15.09
N LEU A 156 -2.00 5.25 15.75
CA LEU A 156 -1.69 6.64 15.39
C LEU A 156 -0.22 6.86 14.95
N PRO A 157 0.81 6.48 15.73
CA PRO A 157 2.20 6.69 15.33
C PRO A 157 2.58 5.90 14.08
N THR A 158 2.04 4.69 13.94
CA THR A 158 2.30 3.84 12.77
C THR A 158 1.70 4.45 11.52
N MET A 159 0.48 4.99 11.61
CA MET A 159 -0.17 5.69 10.50
C MET A 159 0.60 6.94 10.07
N GLU A 160 1.08 7.74 11.03
CA GLU A 160 1.86 8.95 10.72
C GLU A 160 3.10 8.63 9.88
N THR A 161 3.78 7.52 10.20
CA THR A 161 4.95 7.07 9.43
C THR A 161 4.65 6.61 8.00
N GLN A 162 3.38 6.34 7.65
CA GLN A 162 3.01 5.95 6.28
C GLN A 162 2.83 7.16 5.35
N ILE A 163 2.58 8.35 5.89
CA ILE A 163 2.28 9.55 5.09
C ILE A 163 3.50 9.99 4.25
N PRO A 164 4.72 10.15 4.80
CA PRO A 164 5.86 10.61 4.00
C PRO A 164 6.21 9.70 2.82
N PRO A 165 6.26 8.35 2.97
CA PRO A 165 6.48 7.46 1.84
C PRO A 165 5.48 7.63 0.70
N ILE A 166 4.20 7.93 0.99
CA ILE A 166 3.19 8.16 -0.06
C ILE A 166 3.57 9.42 -0.87
N HIS A 167 3.88 10.53 -0.22
CA HIS A 167 4.33 11.75 -0.92
C HIS A 167 5.61 11.53 -1.72
N GLU A 168 6.59 10.80 -1.16
CA GLU A 168 7.82 10.46 -1.88
C GLU A 168 7.54 9.64 -3.15
N GLN A 169 6.59 8.68 -3.09
CA GLN A 169 6.20 7.89 -4.27
C GLN A 169 5.63 8.79 -5.37
N PHE A 170 4.75 9.73 -5.03
CA PHE A 170 4.20 10.67 -6.01
C PHE A 170 5.24 11.66 -6.55
N ALA A 171 6.19 12.10 -5.73
CA ALA A 171 7.29 12.93 -6.19
C ALA A 171 8.18 12.23 -7.23
N ILE A 172 8.41 10.91 -7.09
CA ILE A 172 9.11 10.13 -8.12
C ILE A 172 8.26 9.99 -9.39
N LEU A 173 6.95 9.78 -9.27
CA LEU A 173 6.06 9.74 -10.43
C LEU A 173 6.07 11.07 -11.19
N GLU A 174 6.05 12.19 -10.48
CA GLU A 174 6.17 13.53 -11.07
C GLU A 174 7.53 13.74 -11.75
N LYS A 175 8.64 13.35 -11.09
CA LYS A 175 10.00 13.42 -11.65
C LYS A 175 10.13 12.71 -13.00
N TYR A 176 9.43 11.59 -13.18
CA TYR A 176 9.41 10.81 -14.42
C TYR A 176 8.21 11.13 -15.33
N GLU A 177 7.51 12.24 -15.07
CA GLU A 177 6.38 12.74 -15.87
C GLU A 177 5.26 11.70 -16.07
N VAL A 178 5.05 10.86 -15.06
CA VAL A 178 4.02 9.81 -15.11
C VAL A 178 2.66 10.46 -14.85
N PRO A 179 1.70 10.33 -15.78
CA PRO A 179 0.39 10.93 -15.59
C PRO A 179 -0.38 10.23 -14.44
N VAL A 180 -0.79 11.04 -13.48
CA VAL A 180 -1.67 10.68 -12.36
C VAL A 180 -3.00 11.41 -12.57
N GLN A 181 -4.11 10.77 -12.19
CA GLN A 181 -5.43 11.37 -12.33
C GLN A 181 -5.61 12.51 -11.30
N ASP A 182 -6.27 13.59 -11.70
CA ASP A 182 -6.43 14.80 -10.87
C ASP A 182 -7.09 14.50 -9.51
N ASN A 183 -8.10 13.63 -9.48
CA ASN A 183 -8.76 13.20 -8.24
C ASN A 183 -7.80 12.51 -7.23
N VAL A 184 -6.77 11.81 -7.72
CA VAL A 184 -5.76 11.18 -6.87
C VAL A 184 -4.80 12.23 -6.32
N LEU A 185 -4.45 13.24 -7.11
CA LEU A 185 -3.62 14.36 -6.67
C LEU A 185 -4.36 15.25 -5.67
N GLU A 186 -5.65 15.54 -5.89
CA GLU A 186 -6.49 16.26 -4.93
C GLU A 186 -6.57 15.52 -3.58
N MET A 187 -6.71 14.19 -3.60
CA MET A 187 -6.69 13.35 -2.40
C MET A 187 -5.32 13.34 -1.70
N LEU A 188 -4.22 13.43 -2.47
CA LEU A 188 -2.87 13.54 -1.91
C LEU A 188 -2.67 14.89 -1.22
N ASP A 189 -3.14 15.97 -1.84
CA ASP A 189 -3.05 17.33 -1.31
C ASP A 189 -3.92 17.50 -0.05
N SER A 190 -5.09 16.86 0.00
CA SER A 190 -5.97 16.89 1.18
C SER A 190 -5.46 16.03 2.34
N LEU A 191 -4.63 15.01 2.08
CA LEU A 191 -4.20 14.01 3.07
C LEU A 191 -3.64 14.63 4.35
N GLY A 192 -2.78 15.64 4.23
CA GLY A 192 -2.20 16.33 5.39
C GLY A 192 -3.27 17.02 6.25
N GLY A 193 -4.25 17.67 5.62
CA GLY A 193 -5.36 18.30 6.32
C GLY A 193 -6.31 17.27 6.96
N GLU A 194 -6.59 16.17 6.26
CA GLU A 194 -7.40 15.06 6.77
C GLU A 194 -6.76 14.38 7.97
N TRP A 195 -5.43 14.21 7.96
CA TRP A 195 -4.68 13.67 9.08
C TRP A 195 -4.84 14.52 10.34
N VAL A 196 -4.67 15.84 10.21
CA VAL A 196 -4.85 16.77 11.33
C VAL A 196 -6.31 16.78 11.81
N ALA A 197 -7.27 16.76 10.88
CA ALA A 197 -8.68 16.67 11.22
C ALA A 197 -9.02 15.38 11.98
N PHE A 198 -8.45 14.24 11.56
CA PHE A 198 -8.62 12.96 12.24
C PHE A 198 -8.06 12.98 13.67
N GLN A 199 -6.86 13.53 13.86
CA GLN A 199 -6.27 13.72 15.20
C GLN A 199 -7.18 14.57 16.11
N GLN A 200 -7.76 15.64 15.57
CA GLN A 200 -8.71 16.47 16.31
C GLN A 200 -10.00 15.70 16.66
N THR A 201 -10.56 14.93 15.71
CA THR A 201 -11.72 14.07 15.97
C THR A 201 -11.45 13.07 17.10
N LEU A 202 -10.24 12.51 17.18
CA LEU A 202 -9.87 11.60 18.26
C LEU A 202 -9.86 12.29 19.63
N LEU A 203 -9.29 13.49 19.72
CA LEU A 203 -9.27 14.28 20.96
C LEU A 203 -10.69 14.63 21.41
N ASP A 204 -11.54 15.07 20.48
CA ASP A 204 -12.92 15.46 20.78
C ASP A 204 -13.76 14.25 21.19
N SER A 205 -13.57 13.12 20.49
CA SER A 205 -14.26 11.86 20.79
C SER A 205 -13.80 11.28 22.12
N GLU A 206 -12.54 11.42 22.50
CA GLU A 206 -12.04 10.98 23.81
C GLU A 206 -12.73 11.74 24.94
N GLN A 207 -12.89 13.06 24.80
CA GLN A 207 -13.62 13.88 25.76
C GLN A 207 -15.10 13.50 25.82
N MET A 208 -15.72 13.25 24.67
CA MET A 208 -17.12 12.81 24.57
C MET A 208 -17.32 11.45 25.27
N LEU A 209 -16.46 10.47 25.01
CA LEU A 209 -16.52 9.15 25.63
C LEU A 209 -16.29 9.21 27.15
N LYS A 210 -15.37 10.06 27.63
CA LYS A 210 -15.18 10.31 29.07
C LYS A 210 -16.45 10.83 29.73
N LYS A 211 -17.14 11.80 29.11
CA LYS A 211 -18.41 12.34 29.62
C LYS A 211 -19.52 11.27 29.65
N HIS A 212 -19.65 10.48 28.57
CA HIS A 212 -20.64 9.39 28.53
C HIS A 212 -20.34 8.33 29.59
N LYS A 213 -19.07 7.95 29.78
CA LYS A 213 -18.64 7.00 30.81
C LYS A 213 -19.05 7.43 32.22
N GLU A 214 -18.81 8.69 32.60
CA GLU A 214 -19.23 9.19 33.91
C GLU A 214 -20.76 9.29 34.04
N LYS A 215 -21.47 9.65 32.97
CA LYS A 215 -22.95 9.67 32.95
C LYS A 215 -23.55 8.29 33.17
N PHE A 216 -23.07 7.27 32.45
CA PHE A 216 -23.51 5.89 32.62
C PHE A 216 -23.19 5.35 34.01
N LYS A 217 -21.98 5.61 34.52
CA LYS A 217 -21.58 5.23 35.88
C LYS A 217 -22.51 5.82 36.93
N THR A 218 -22.80 7.11 36.84
CA THR A 218 -23.70 7.81 37.78
C THR A 218 -25.13 7.26 37.68
N GLY A 219 -25.63 7.02 36.46
CA GLY A 219 -26.94 6.43 36.24
C GLY A 219 -27.08 5.01 36.78
N LEU A 220 -26.04 4.17 36.63
CA LEU A 220 -26.01 2.81 37.17
C LEU A 220 -26.02 2.81 38.71
N ILE A 221 -25.24 3.69 39.34
CA ILE A 221 -25.24 3.84 40.80
C ILE A 221 -26.64 4.21 41.29
N HIS A 222 -27.29 5.20 40.65
CA HIS A 222 -28.63 5.63 41.03
C HIS A 222 -29.67 4.52 40.84
N SER A 223 -29.62 3.81 39.71
CA SER A 223 -30.52 2.68 39.45
C SER A 223 -30.32 1.53 40.44
N ALA A 224 -29.08 1.27 40.88
CA ALA A 224 -28.78 0.26 41.89
C ALA A 224 -29.31 0.66 43.27
N ASP A 225 -29.16 1.93 43.66
CA ASP A 225 -29.72 2.46 44.90
C ASP A 225 -31.25 2.40 44.91
N ASP A 226 -31.90 2.76 43.81
CA ASP A 226 -33.35 2.67 43.67
C ASP A 226 -33.86 1.23 43.68
N PHE A 227 -33.13 0.31 43.04
CA PHE A 227 -33.44 -1.12 43.11
C PHE A 227 -33.33 -1.64 44.53
N LYS A 228 -32.27 -1.28 45.27
CA LYS A 228 -32.08 -1.66 46.67
C LYS A 228 -33.23 -1.16 47.56
N LYS A 229 -33.67 0.10 47.39
CA LYS A 229 -34.83 0.65 48.11
C LYS A 229 -36.11 -0.09 47.78
N LYS A 230 -36.38 -0.35 46.50
CA LYS A 230 -37.58 -1.11 46.06
C LYS A 230 -37.59 -2.53 46.61
N ALA A 231 -36.45 -3.22 46.59
CA ALA A 231 -36.32 -4.56 47.15
C ALA A 231 -36.55 -4.57 48.66
N HIS A 232 -36.03 -3.57 49.38
CA HIS A 232 -36.26 -3.42 50.82
C HIS A 232 -37.74 -3.17 51.14
N ASN A 233 -38.39 -2.23 50.45
CA ASN A 233 -39.81 -1.93 50.64
C ASN A 233 -40.69 -3.16 50.34
N LEU A 234 -40.35 -3.93 49.29
CA LEU A 234 -41.08 -5.15 48.93
C LEU A 234 -40.93 -6.23 50.00
N LEU A 235 -39.74 -6.33 50.62
CA LEU A 235 -39.49 -7.24 51.73
C LEU A 235 -40.27 -6.84 52.99
N GLU A 236 -40.30 -5.55 53.34
CA GLU A 236 -41.13 -5.03 54.44
C GLU A 236 -42.62 -5.26 54.18
N GLU A 237 -43.10 -5.05 52.95
CA GLU A 237 -44.49 -5.29 52.58
C GLU A 237 -44.84 -6.78 52.65
N PHE A 238 -43.91 -7.66 52.23
CA PHE A 238 -44.07 -9.10 52.35
C PHE A 238 -44.10 -9.55 53.81
N GLU A 239 -43.25 -9.02 54.68
CA GLU A 239 -43.29 -9.31 56.12
C GLU A 239 -44.57 -8.79 56.79
N GLY A 240 -45.01 -7.57 56.44
CA GLY A 240 -46.24 -6.98 56.97
C GLY A 240 -47.52 -7.70 56.53
N LYS A 241 -47.57 -8.23 55.31
CA LYS A 241 -48.74 -8.97 54.77
C LYS A 241 -48.65 -10.48 54.98
N GLY A 242 -47.45 -11.04 55.13
CA GLY A 242 -47.20 -12.47 55.33
C GLY A 242 -47.75 -13.01 56.66
N THR A 243 -47.89 -12.14 57.66
CA THR A 243 -48.53 -12.47 58.94
C THR A 243 -50.03 -12.77 58.86
N LEU A 244 -50.72 -12.47 57.75
CA LEU A 244 -52.17 -12.70 57.63
C LEU A 244 -52.55 -14.17 57.37
N LEU A 245 -51.59 -15.07 57.11
CA LEU A 245 -51.85 -16.50 56.95
C LEU A 245 -51.67 -17.31 58.26
N ALA A 246 -51.30 -16.67 59.37
CA ALA A 246 -51.05 -17.35 60.65
C ALA A 246 -52.21 -17.24 61.67
N THR A 247 -53.36 -16.68 61.30
CA THR A 247 -54.58 -16.70 62.13
C THR A 247 -55.51 -17.81 61.64
N PHE A 248 -55.25 -19.03 62.08
CA PHE A 248 -56.27 -20.09 62.07
C PHE A 248 -57.44 -19.61 62.96
N PRO A 249 -58.69 -19.59 62.46
CA PRO A 249 -59.82 -19.47 63.36
C PRO A 249 -59.89 -20.78 64.15
N SER A 250 -59.54 -20.71 65.43
CA SER A 250 -59.90 -21.74 66.39
C SER A 250 -61.42 -21.80 66.50
N ALA A 251 -62.05 -22.74 65.79
CA ALA A 251 -63.44 -23.08 65.97
C ALA A 251 -63.56 -24.60 66.22
N PHE A 252 -63.57 -24.95 67.50
CA PHE A 252 -64.23 -26.13 68.07
C PHE A 252 -64.85 -25.66 69.41
N PRO A 253 -65.91 -26.29 69.98
CA PRO A 253 -66.38 -27.66 69.70
C PRO A 253 -67.91 -27.85 69.57
N LEU A 254 -68.23 -29.07 69.11
CA LEU A 254 -69.42 -29.93 69.33
C LEU A 254 -70.61 -29.40 70.16
N SER A 255 -71.80 -29.50 69.56
CA SER A 255 -72.98 -30.22 70.09
C SER A 255 -73.96 -30.50 68.97
#